data_AF-A0A240EMF6-F1
#
_entry.id   AF-A0A240EMF6-F1
#
_cell.length_a   1.000
_cell.length_b   1.000
_cell.length_c   1.000
_cell.angle_alpha   90.00
_cell.angle_beta   90.00
_cell.angle_gamma   90.00
#
_symmetry.space_group_name_H-M   'P 1'
#
loop_
_entity.id
_entity.type
_entity.pdbx_description
1 polymer ?
#
loop_
_entity_poly.entity_id
_entity_poly.type
_entity_poly.pdbx_seq_one_letter_code
_entity_poly.pdbx_strand_id
1 'polypeptide(L)'
;MKLTYEVEDKPPFGTSLLLAFQHMLAAMGAIIAVPLVVGSAIGLPTNEMIVLVNAALLVSGVVTIIQCKGVGVIGIRLPVVMGTSFTFVAISISIGIESGVAAIFGAALVGSLVMIIGSKFMPQIRKLFPPVVSGTVVVLIGLTILPVGIDWIAGGFVGQEGYGRLENLQWYLM
;
A
#
# COMPACT_ATOMS: atom_id res chain seq x y z
N MET A 1 12.42 -26.11 -6.05
CA MET A 1 11.23 -26.01 -5.17
C MET A 1 10.04 -26.52 -5.97
N LYS A 2 9.34 -27.57 -5.52
CA LYS A 2 8.16 -28.11 -6.21
C LYS A 2 6.93 -27.39 -5.65
N LEU A 3 6.12 -26.77 -6.51
CA LEU A 3 4.90 -26.07 -6.07
C LEU A 3 3.87 -27.10 -5.59
N THR A 4 3.21 -26.81 -4.47
CA THR A 4 2.09 -27.64 -3.98
C THR A 4 0.82 -27.39 -4.79
N TYR A 5 0.63 -26.16 -5.28
CA TYR A 5 -0.45 -25.76 -6.17
C TYR A 5 0.10 -24.82 -7.24
N GLU A 6 -0.32 -25.01 -8.48
CA GLU A 6 -0.08 -24.09 -9.60
C GLU A 6 -1.10 -22.94 -9.60
N VAL A 7 -0.91 -21.96 -10.49
CA VAL A 7 -1.74 -20.73 -10.54
C VAL A 7 -3.22 -21.02 -10.81
N GLU A 8 -3.49 -22.04 -11.63
CA GLU A 8 -4.85 -22.41 -12.05
C GLU A 8 -5.47 -23.51 -11.18
N ASP A 9 -4.72 -24.03 -10.21
CA ASP A 9 -5.20 -25.08 -9.33
C ASP A 9 -6.27 -24.56 -8.36
N LYS A 10 -7.20 -25.44 -8.01
CA LYS A 10 -8.28 -25.15 -7.05
C LYS A 10 -8.11 -26.04 -5.82
N PRO A 11 -7.39 -25.58 -4.78
CA PRO A 11 -7.26 -26.31 -3.52
C PRO A 11 -8.63 -26.59 -2.89
N PRO A 12 -8.73 -27.58 -1.97
CA PRO A 12 -9.94 -27.82 -1.19
C PRO A 12 -10.47 -26.53 -0.55
N PHE A 13 -11.79 -26.38 -0.50
CA PHE A 13 -12.44 -25.14 -0.06
C PHE A 13 -11.92 -24.62 1.29
N GLY A 14 -11.75 -25.51 2.28
CA GLY A 14 -11.22 -25.14 3.59
C GLY A 14 -9.80 -24.57 3.54
N THR A 15 -8.91 -25.18 2.73
CA THR A 15 -7.55 -24.68 2.52
C THR A 15 -7.58 -23.33 1.80
N SER A 16 -8.39 -23.20 0.75
CA SER A 16 -8.56 -21.94 0.01
C SER A 16 -9.06 -20.81 0.90
N LEU A 17 -10.01 -21.09 1.80
CA LEU A 17 -10.53 -20.11 2.75
C LEU A 17 -9.47 -19.66 3.75
N LEU A 18 -8.71 -20.59 4.33
CA LEU A 18 -7.62 -20.27 5.25
C LEU A 18 -6.50 -19.46 4.57
N LEU A 19 -6.10 -19.86 3.36
CA LEU A 19 -5.09 -19.14 2.57
C LEU A 19 -5.58 -17.73 2.19
N ALA A 20 -6.85 -17.58 1.79
CA ALA A 20 -7.44 -16.28 1.49
C ALA A 20 -7.44 -15.38 2.73
N PHE A 21 -7.79 -15.92 3.90
CA PHE A 21 -7.76 -15.19 5.15
C PHE A 21 -6.33 -14.76 5.53
N GLN A 22 -5.35 -15.66 5.40
CA GLN A 22 -3.94 -15.34 5.63
C GLN A 22 -3.45 -14.23 4.68
N HIS A 23 -3.75 -14.32 3.38
CA HIS A 23 -3.38 -13.30 2.41
C HIS A 23 -4.02 -11.95 2.70
N MET A 24 -5.29 -11.95 3.11
CA MET A 24 -5.98 -10.75 3.55
C MET A 24 -5.26 -10.11 4.73
N LEU A 25 -5.02 -10.87 5.81
CA LEU A 25 -4.32 -10.36 7.00
C LEU A 25 -2.92 -9.82 6.68
N ALA A 26 -2.17 -10.52 5.81
CA ALA A 26 -0.83 -10.09 5.41
C ALA A 26 -0.84 -8.75 4.65
N ALA A 27 -1.85 -8.51 3.81
CA ALA A 27 -1.94 -7.28 3.02
C ALA A 27 -2.56 -6.11 3.77
N MET A 28 -3.47 -6.38 4.73
CA MET A 28 -4.24 -5.35 5.43
C MET A 28 -3.36 -4.28 6.08
N GLY A 29 -2.26 -4.66 6.74
CA GLY A 29 -1.39 -3.72 7.43
C GLY A 29 -0.84 -2.64 6.49
N ALA A 30 -0.31 -3.04 5.33
CA ALA A 30 0.21 -2.10 4.34
C ALA A 30 -0.89 -1.22 3.74
N ILE A 31 -2.07 -1.80 3.48
CA ILE A 31 -3.21 -1.06 2.89
C ILE A 31 -3.71 0.03 3.84
N ILE A 32 -3.82 -0.28 5.12
CA ILE A 32 -4.30 0.64 6.17
C ILE A 32 -3.24 1.70 6.49
N ALA A 33 -1.96 1.34 6.45
CA ALA A 33 -0.90 2.24 6.88
C ALA A 33 -0.82 3.53 6.07
N VAL A 34 -0.84 3.46 4.74
CA VAL A 34 -0.72 4.65 3.87
C VAL A 34 -1.77 5.74 4.16
N PRO A 35 -3.09 5.45 4.17
CA PRO A 35 -4.09 6.48 4.49
C PRO A 35 -3.98 7.01 5.92
N LEU A 36 -3.56 6.19 6.89
CA LEU A 36 -3.29 6.67 8.25
C LEU A 36 -2.12 7.67 8.27
N VAL A 37 -1.01 7.35 7.61
CA VAL A 37 0.18 8.20 7.55
C VAL A 37 -0.13 9.52 6.84
N VAL A 38 -0.77 9.46 5.67
CA VAL A 38 -1.11 10.67 4.91
C VAL A 38 -2.15 11.49 5.67
N GLY A 39 -3.22 10.87 6.17
CA GLY A 39 -4.31 11.57 6.85
C GLY A 39 -3.86 12.26 8.14
N SER A 40 -3.05 11.59 8.95
CA SER A 40 -2.49 12.17 10.17
C SER A 40 -1.51 13.31 9.87
N ALA A 41 -0.64 13.17 8.86
CA ALA A 41 0.33 14.20 8.49
C ALA A 41 -0.33 15.49 7.96
N ILE A 42 -1.52 15.40 7.34
CA ILE A 42 -2.28 16.57 6.87
C ILE A 42 -3.35 17.03 7.88
N GLY A 43 -3.43 16.41 9.06
CA GLY A 43 -4.33 16.81 10.13
C GLY A 43 -5.81 16.46 9.90
N LEU A 44 -6.12 15.36 9.21
CA LEU A 44 -7.50 14.93 9.03
C LEU A 44 -8.16 14.53 10.34
N PRO A 45 -9.45 14.87 10.52
CA PRO A 45 -10.21 14.38 11.65
C PRO A 45 -10.43 12.86 11.55
N THR A 46 -10.58 12.21 12.71
CA THR A 46 -10.66 10.74 12.81
C THR A 46 -11.77 10.14 11.95
N ASN A 47 -12.91 10.81 11.81
CA ASN A 47 -14.01 10.38 10.96
C ASN A 47 -13.61 10.28 9.48
N GLU A 48 -12.90 11.27 8.95
CA GLU A 48 -12.41 11.25 7.57
C GLU A 48 -11.32 10.21 7.36
N MET A 49 -10.43 10.04 8.35
CA MET A 49 -9.41 8.99 8.32
C MET A 49 -10.02 7.59 8.27
N ILE A 50 -11.09 7.32 9.03
CA ILE A 50 -11.85 6.06 8.96
C ILE A 50 -12.45 5.85 7.57
N VAL A 51 -13.01 6.91 6.97
CA VAL A 51 -13.55 6.85 5.60
C VAL A 51 -12.46 6.48 4.60
N LEU A 52 -11.27 7.09 4.69
CA LEU A 52 -10.15 6.79 3.80
C LEU A 52 -9.66 5.34 3.96
N VAL A 53 -9.55 4.84 5.18
CA VAL A 53 -9.14 3.45 5.46
C VAL A 53 -10.16 2.47 4.87
N ASN A 54 -11.45 2.69 5.10
CA ASN A 54 -12.51 1.83 4.58
C ASN A 54 -12.55 1.85 3.05
N ALA A 55 -12.40 3.03 2.44
CA ALA A 55 -12.32 3.17 1.00
C ALA A 55 -11.09 2.45 0.42
N ALA A 56 -9.93 2.58 1.05
CA ALA A 56 -8.70 1.91 0.63
C ALA A 56 -8.84 0.38 0.65
N LEU A 57 -9.38 -0.19 1.73
CA LEU A 57 -9.63 -1.63 1.86
C LEU A 57 -10.63 -2.14 0.82
N LEU A 58 -11.74 -1.42 0.63
CA LEU A 58 -12.77 -1.81 -0.33
C LEU A 58 -12.24 -1.78 -1.77
N VAL A 59 -11.61 -0.67 -2.17
CA VAL A 59 -11.06 -0.50 -3.52
C VAL A 59 -9.91 -1.49 -3.77
N SER A 60 -9.04 -1.73 -2.79
CA SER A 60 -7.99 -2.75 -2.85
C SER A 60 -8.56 -4.14 -3.14
N GLY A 61 -9.63 -4.54 -2.45
CA GLY A 61 -10.30 -5.82 -2.70
C GLY A 61 -10.88 -5.92 -4.11
N VAL A 62 -11.59 -4.88 -4.56
CA VAL A 62 -12.18 -4.82 -5.91
C VAL A 62 -11.08 -4.88 -6.98
N VAL A 63 -10.02 -4.09 -6.85
CA VAL A 63 -8.92 -4.03 -7.82
C VAL A 63 -8.13 -5.34 -7.81
N THR A 64 -7.95 -5.98 -6.66
CA THR A 64 -7.34 -7.33 -6.56
C THR A 64 -8.15 -8.35 -7.36
N ILE A 65 -9.48 -8.37 -7.22
CA ILE A 65 -10.35 -9.26 -8.00
C ILE A 65 -10.20 -8.97 -9.50
N ILE A 66 -10.21 -7.69 -9.91
CA ILE A 66 -10.07 -7.30 -11.32
C ILE A 66 -8.71 -7.72 -11.87
N GLN A 67 -7.62 -7.55 -11.11
CA GLN A 67 -6.26 -7.86 -11.56
C GLN A 67 -6.01 -9.36 -11.64
N CYS A 68 -6.53 -10.13 -10.68
CA CYS A 68 -6.40 -11.59 -10.64
C CYS A 68 -7.31 -12.28 -11.66
N LYS A 69 -8.58 -11.86 -11.80
CA LYS A 69 -9.52 -12.47 -12.75
C LYS A 69 -9.32 -11.98 -14.18
N GLY A 70 -8.95 -10.71 -14.32
CA GLY A 70 -8.93 -10.00 -15.59
C GLY A 70 -10.33 -9.70 -16.13
N VAL A 71 -10.46 -8.57 -16.83
CA VAL A 71 -11.65 -8.15 -17.57
C VAL A 71 -11.21 -7.62 -18.93
N GLY A 72 -11.40 -8.43 -19.98
CA GLY A 72 -10.93 -8.09 -21.33
C GLY A 72 -9.40 -7.94 -21.38
N VAL A 73 -8.94 -6.73 -21.73
CA VAL A 73 -7.51 -6.35 -21.79
C VAL A 73 -6.95 -5.86 -20.45
N ILE A 74 -7.80 -5.71 -19.43
CA ILE A 74 -7.41 -5.23 -18.10
C ILE A 74 -7.15 -6.45 -17.20
N GLY A 75 -6.08 -6.40 -16.41
CA GLY A 75 -5.73 -7.43 -15.43
C GLY A 75 -4.58 -8.33 -15.89
N ILE A 76 -3.65 -8.59 -14.97
CA ILE A 76 -2.46 -9.42 -15.23
C ILE A 76 -2.72 -10.93 -15.14
N ARG A 77 -3.90 -11.35 -14.64
CA ARG A 77 -4.32 -12.75 -14.48
C ARG A 77 -3.33 -13.58 -13.65
N LEU A 78 -2.80 -12.97 -12.60
CA LEU A 78 -1.90 -13.60 -11.65
C LEU A 78 -2.37 -13.30 -10.22
N PRO A 79 -2.10 -14.19 -9.25
CA PRO A 79 -2.51 -14.02 -7.86
C PRO A 79 -1.66 -12.94 -7.20
N VAL A 80 -2.06 -11.68 -7.38
CA VAL A 80 -1.35 -10.51 -6.85
C VAL A 80 -2.35 -9.61 -6.12
N VAL A 81 -2.08 -9.39 -4.84
CA VAL A 81 -2.87 -8.47 -4.03
C VAL A 81 -2.51 -7.03 -4.39
N MET A 82 -3.53 -6.24 -4.69
CA MET A 82 -3.40 -4.83 -5.04
C MET A 82 -3.67 -4.00 -3.80
N GLY A 83 -2.81 -3.04 -3.50
CA GLY A 83 -2.92 -2.21 -2.30
C GLY A 83 -2.51 -0.78 -2.53
N THR A 84 -2.40 -0.02 -1.44
CA THR A 84 -1.83 1.33 -1.45
C THR A 84 -0.31 1.26 -1.59
N SER A 85 0.30 2.28 -2.21
CA SER A 85 1.75 2.31 -2.43
C SER A 85 2.42 3.39 -1.59
N PHE A 86 3.43 2.99 -0.84
CA PHE A 86 4.26 3.91 -0.06
C PHE A 86 5.08 4.88 -0.92
N THR A 87 5.28 4.58 -2.21
CA THR A 87 5.98 5.47 -3.14
C THR A 87 5.34 6.84 -3.27
N PHE A 88 4.03 6.94 -2.99
CA PHE A 88 3.28 8.18 -3.14
C PHE A 88 3.03 8.90 -1.81
N VAL A 89 3.51 8.38 -0.67
CA VAL A 89 3.22 8.99 0.64
C VAL A 89 3.76 10.42 0.72
N ALA A 90 5.06 10.61 0.46
CA ALA A 90 5.68 11.93 0.56
C ALA A 90 5.00 12.97 -0.33
N ILE A 91 4.74 12.63 -1.59
CA ILE A 91 4.10 13.56 -2.53
C ILE A 91 2.62 13.80 -2.19
N SER A 92 1.91 12.79 -1.65
CA SER A 92 0.52 12.95 -1.21
C SER A 92 0.42 13.88 -0.01
N ILE A 93 1.36 13.80 0.93
CA ILE A 93 1.43 14.72 2.07
C ILE A 93 1.68 16.15 1.58
N SER A 94 2.67 16.34 0.68
CA SER A 94 2.96 17.66 0.13
C SER A 94 1.74 18.30 -0.56
N ILE A 95 1.07 17.54 -1.45
CA ILE A 95 -0.13 18.02 -2.14
C ILE A 95 -1.28 18.25 -1.16
N GLY A 96 -1.44 17.38 -0.16
CA GLY A 96 -2.50 17.46 0.83
C GLY A 96 -2.38 18.68 1.74
N ILE A 97 -1.17 19.06 2.14
CA ILE A 97 -0.92 20.28 2.93
C ILE A 97 -1.26 21.53 2.12
N GLU A 98 -0.88 21.56 0.84
CA GLU A 98 -1.07 22.75 0.00
C GLU A 98 -2.51 22.90 -0.51
N SER A 99 -3.14 21.80 -0.92
CA SER A 99 -4.38 21.80 -1.72
C SER A 99 -5.45 20.82 -1.20
N GLY A 100 -5.20 20.12 -0.09
CA GLY A 100 -6.16 19.23 0.55
C GLY A 100 -6.33 17.86 -0.13
N VAL A 101 -7.17 17.02 0.47
CA VAL A 101 -7.40 15.62 0.06
C VAL A 101 -7.97 15.51 -1.36
N ALA A 102 -8.84 16.44 -1.77
CA ALA A 102 -9.40 16.45 -3.11
C ALA A 102 -8.32 16.58 -4.19
N ALA A 103 -7.27 17.37 -3.94
CA ALA A 103 -6.14 17.52 -4.85
C ALA A 103 -5.30 16.23 -4.94
N ILE A 104 -5.14 15.50 -3.83
CA ILE A 104 -4.49 14.18 -3.83
C ILE A 104 -5.23 13.23 -4.78
N PHE A 105 -6.56 13.14 -4.65
CA PHE A 105 -7.36 12.28 -5.53
C PHE A 105 -7.35 12.74 -6.99
N GLY A 106 -7.38 14.06 -7.25
CA GLY A 106 -7.26 14.63 -8.59
C GLY A 106 -5.91 14.30 -9.24
N ALA A 107 -4.81 14.48 -8.50
CA ALA A 107 -3.47 14.13 -8.95
C ALA A 107 -3.34 12.62 -9.19
N ALA A 108 -3.89 11.78 -8.31
CA ALA A 108 -3.91 10.34 -8.47
C ALA A 108 -4.71 9.91 -9.70
N LEU A 109 -5.85 10.55 -9.98
CA LEU A 109 -6.66 10.28 -11.17
C LEU A 109 -5.86 10.57 -12.45
N VAL A 110 -5.28 11.76 -12.56
CA VAL A 110 -4.47 12.16 -13.72
C VAL A 110 -3.23 11.24 -13.86
N GLY A 111 -2.52 10.99 -12.76
CA GLY A 111 -1.37 10.09 -12.73
C GLY A 111 -1.72 8.66 -13.17
N SER A 112 -2.89 8.16 -12.78
CA SER A 112 -3.36 6.83 -13.19
C SER A 112 -3.61 6.74 -14.69
N LEU A 113 -4.16 7.80 -15.31
CA LEU A 113 -4.36 7.86 -16.76
C LEU A 113 -3.02 7.86 -17.50
N VAL A 114 -2.05 8.64 -17.01
CA VAL A 114 -0.69 8.66 -17.55
C VAL A 114 -0.05 7.27 -17.46
N MET A 115 -0.21 6.58 -16.33
CA MET A 115 0.30 5.21 -16.13
C MET A 115 -0.39 4.19 -17.04
N ILE A 116 -1.70 4.28 -17.24
CA ILE A 116 -2.44 3.40 -18.16
C ILE A 116 -1.92 3.56 -19.59
N ILE A 117 -1.70 4.79 -20.06
CA ILE A 117 -1.13 5.04 -21.39
C ILE A 117 0.33 4.57 -21.43
N GLY A 118 1.11 4.88 -20.39
CA GLY A 118 2.51 4.53 -20.24
C GLY A 118 2.76 3.02 -20.22
N SER A 119 1.80 2.23 -19.72
CA SER A 119 1.90 0.76 -19.65
C SER A 119 2.18 0.11 -21.02
N LYS A 120 1.75 0.74 -22.12
CA LYS A 120 2.04 0.27 -23.50
C LYS A 120 3.52 0.29 -23.85
N PHE A 121 4.30 1.15 -23.20
CA PHE A 121 5.74 1.33 -23.43
C PHE A 121 6.60 0.60 -22.40
N MET A 122 5.98 -0.16 -21.49
CA MET A 122 6.67 -0.89 -20.42
C MET A 122 7.82 -1.80 -20.92
N PRO A 123 7.72 -2.48 -22.08
CA PRO A 123 8.83 -3.29 -22.61
C PRO A 123 10.11 -2.50 -22.93
N GLN A 124 9.99 -1.21 -23.21
CA GLN A 124 11.08 -0.28 -23.49
C GLN A 124 11.57 0.34 -22.19
N ILE A 125 10.65 0.78 -21.32
CA ILE A 125 10.96 1.40 -20.02
C ILE A 125 11.78 0.44 -19.15
N ARG A 126 11.40 -0.84 -19.08
CA ARG A 126 12.12 -1.85 -18.26
C ARG A 126 13.60 -2.02 -18.62
N LYS A 127 14.03 -1.61 -19.82
CA LYS A 127 15.45 -1.63 -20.21
C LYS A 127 16.29 -0.58 -19.47
N LEU A 128 15.65 0.50 -19.00
CA LEU A 128 16.28 1.57 -18.23
C LEU A 128 16.45 1.21 -16.75
N PHE A 129 15.74 0.19 -16.27
CA PHE A 129 15.72 -0.22 -14.87
C PHE A 129 16.28 -1.65 -14.76
N PRO A 130 17.61 -1.82 -14.83
CA PRO A 130 18.22 -3.12 -14.57
C PRO A 130 17.92 -3.57 -13.12
N PRO A 131 18.01 -4.87 -12.80
CA PRO A 131 17.63 -5.40 -11.50
C PRO A 131 18.26 -4.69 -10.30
N VAL A 132 19.50 -4.19 -10.45
CA VAL A 132 20.19 -3.40 -9.42
C VAL A 132 19.43 -2.11 -9.10
N VAL A 133 18.95 -1.37 -10.10
CA VAL A 133 18.22 -0.11 -9.90
C VAL A 133 16.86 -0.37 -9.25
N SER A 134 16.10 -1.32 -9.78
CA SER A 134 14.79 -1.67 -9.19
C SER A 134 14.94 -2.17 -7.75
N GLY A 135 15.94 -3.01 -7.47
CA GLY A 135 16.23 -3.49 -6.13
C GLY A 135 16.60 -2.35 -5.17
N THR A 136 17.49 -1.44 -5.57
CA THR A 136 17.86 -0.27 -4.76
C THR A 136 16.64 0.61 -4.46
N VAL A 137 15.78 0.87 -5.46
CA VAL A 137 14.55 1.66 -5.24
C VAL A 137 13.63 0.98 -4.23
N VAL A 138 13.44 -0.34 -4.31
CA VAL A 138 12.61 -1.08 -3.34
C VAL A 138 13.19 -1.01 -1.93
N VAL A 139 14.51 -1.12 -1.78
CA VAL A 139 15.19 -0.96 -0.48
C VAL A 139 14.99 0.45 0.06
N LEU A 140 15.14 1.48 -0.79
CA LEU A 140 14.93 2.87 -0.40
C LEU A 140 13.48 3.11 0.05
N ILE A 141 12.48 2.56 -0.64
CA ILE A 141 11.08 2.64 -0.21
C ILE A 141 10.95 2.07 1.21
N GLY A 142 11.51 0.89 1.48
CA GLY A 142 11.52 0.31 2.83
C GLY A 142 12.18 1.21 3.88
N LEU A 143 13.37 1.74 3.58
CA LEU A 143 14.11 2.62 4.48
C LEU A 143 13.36 3.93 4.77
N THR A 144 12.67 4.49 3.78
CA THR A 144 11.90 5.73 3.95
C THR A 144 10.66 5.57 4.83
N ILE A 145 10.18 4.34 5.04
CA ILE A 145 9.03 4.06 5.91
C ILE A 145 9.48 3.80 7.36
N LEU A 146 10.76 3.51 7.61
CA LEU A 146 11.26 3.25 8.97
C LEU A 146 10.94 4.38 9.96
N PRO A 147 11.10 5.67 9.64
CA PRO A 147 10.77 6.75 10.57
C PRO A 147 9.30 6.71 11.02
N VAL A 148 8.38 6.43 10.09
CA VAL A 148 6.95 6.29 10.39
C VAL A 148 6.70 5.13 11.36
N GLY A 149 7.39 4.00 11.17
CA GLY A 149 7.29 2.87 12.09
C GLY A 149 7.84 3.18 13.48
N ILE A 150 8.95 3.93 13.55
CA ILE A 150 9.54 4.38 14.81
C ILE A 150 8.59 5.32 15.54
N ASP A 151 7.98 6.27 14.83
CA ASP A 151 6.99 7.20 15.39
C ASP A 151 5.82 6.44 16.03
N TRP A 152 5.28 5.44 15.32
CA TRP A 152 4.20 4.61 15.85
C TRP A 152 4.60 3.83 17.10
N ILE A 153 5.80 3.27 17.15
CA ILE A 153 6.34 2.57 18.33
C ILE A 153 6.58 3.55 19.48
N ALA A 154 7.05 4.76 19.19
CA ALA A 154 7.30 5.80 20.17
C ALA A 154 6.01 6.39 20.76
N GLY A 155 4.83 6.06 20.22
CA GLY A 155 3.54 6.49 20.75
C GLY A 155 2.93 7.70 20.02
N GLY A 156 3.29 7.93 18.76
CA GLY A 156 2.67 8.96 17.92
C GLY A 156 3.72 9.81 17.20
N PHE A 157 3.43 11.09 16.98
CA PHE A 157 4.38 11.99 16.30
C PHE A 157 5.38 12.62 17.27
N VAL A 158 6.57 12.94 16.76
CA VAL A 158 7.56 13.74 17.48
C VAL A 158 6.91 15.04 17.96
N GLY A 159 6.79 15.21 19.28
CA GLY A 159 6.16 16.37 19.92
C GLY A 159 4.77 16.11 20.55
N GLN A 160 4.21 14.91 20.43
CA GLN A 160 2.99 14.52 21.17
C GLN A 160 3.29 14.15 22.63
N GLU A 161 2.34 14.42 23.53
CA GLU A 161 2.42 13.98 24.92
C GLU A 161 2.47 12.45 25.00
N GLY A 162 3.60 11.91 25.45
CA GLY A 162 3.81 10.46 25.53
C GLY A 162 4.80 9.89 24.50
N TYR A 163 5.29 10.71 23.57
CA TYR A 163 6.33 10.29 22.62
C TYR A 163 7.61 9.82 23.34
N GLY A 164 8.05 8.59 23.07
CA GLY A 164 9.26 8.00 23.64
C GLY A 164 9.12 7.58 25.11
N ARG A 165 7.90 7.49 25.67
CA ARG A 165 7.69 6.96 27.02
C ARG A 165 7.93 5.45 27.06
N LEU A 166 8.56 4.98 28.14
CA LEU A 166 8.87 3.57 28.34
C LEU A 166 7.62 2.68 28.24
N GLU A 167 6.46 3.16 28.71
CA GLU A 167 5.16 2.46 28.62
C GLU A 167 4.75 2.12 27.19
N ASN A 168 5.01 3.02 26.22
CA ASN A 168 4.71 2.79 24.80
C ASN A 168 5.73 1.85 24.14
N LEU A 169 6.96 1.79 24.67
CA LEU A 169 8.05 0.97 24.15
C LEU A 169 8.08 -0.45 24.75
N GLN A 170 7.53 -0.64 25.95
CA GLN A 170 7.60 -1.88 26.73
C GLN A 170 6.94 -3.08 26.03
N TRP A 171 5.87 -2.86 25.26
CA TRP A 171 5.19 -3.92 24.51
C TRP A 171 6.04 -4.51 23.36
N TYR A 172 7.02 -3.75 22.86
CA TYR A 172 7.84 -4.16 21.72
C TYR A 172 9.21 -4.75 22.10
N LEU A 173 9.59 -4.67 23.39
CA LEU A 173 10.88 -5.12 23.92
C LEU A 173 10.80 -6.46 24.70
N MET A 174 9.61 -7.08 24.74
CA MET A 174 9.37 -8.43 25.29
C MET A 174 9.11 -9.42 24.16
#